data_AF-A0A534XF53-F1
#
_entry.id   AF-A0A534XF53-F1
#
_cell.length_a   1.000
_cell.length_b   1.000
_cell.length_c   1.000
_cell.angle_alpha   90.00
_cell.angle_beta   90.00
_cell.angle_gamma   90.00
#
_symmetry.space_group_name_H-M   'P 1'
#
loop_
_entity.id
_entity.type
_entity.pdbx_description
1 polymer ?
#
loop_
_entity_poly.entity_id
_entity_poly.type
_entity_poly.pdbx_seq_one_letter_code
_entity_poly.pdbx_strand_id
1 'polypeptide(L)'
;MITDTRSWRRLTPDTIAELPETGAVFEVANLVRTVQFIGRAAGNLRARVAAYVSEDLKLRPCPGGYYFRYEPTPLEEETLDQRLAAYLNSHSGMLPLGNAGPPPTLRVAARRAA
;
A
#
# COMPACT_ATOMS: atom_id res chain seq x y z
N MET A 1 -12.06 -14.20 -17.64
CA MET A 1 -12.36 -12.93 -16.93
C MET A 1 -12.18 -13.18 -15.45
N ILE A 2 -11.10 -12.70 -14.83
CA ILE A 2 -10.90 -12.82 -13.38
C ILE A 2 -11.56 -11.59 -12.75
N THR A 3 -12.81 -11.75 -12.33
CA THR A 3 -13.70 -10.65 -11.88
C THR A 3 -13.55 -10.33 -10.40
N ASP A 4 -12.78 -11.10 -9.63
CA ASP A 4 -12.59 -10.85 -8.21
C ASP A 4 -11.33 -10.01 -7.96
N THR A 5 -11.41 -8.72 -8.28
CA THR A 5 -10.30 -7.77 -8.07
C THR A 5 -9.96 -7.58 -6.59
N ARG A 6 -10.89 -7.97 -5.70
CA ARG A 6 -10.76 -7.91 -4.24
C ARG A 6 -10.02 -9.11 -3.64
N SER A 7 -9.76 -10.16 -4.42
CA SER A 7 -8.94 -11.30 -4.00
C SER A 7 -7.47 -10.93 -3.94
N TRP A 8 -6.79 -11.42 -2.90
CA TRP A 8 -5.35 -11.27 -2.76
C TRP A 8 -4.63 -12.10 -3.82
N ARG A 9 -3.80 -11.43 -4.63
CA ARG A 9 -2.95 -12.06 -5.65
C ARG A 9 -1.49 -11.77 -5.35
N ARG A 10 -0.60 -12.69 -5.70
CA ARG A 10 0.82 -12.47 -5.51
C ARG A 10 1.27 -11.29 -6.38
N LEU A 11 2.02 -10.37 -5.79
CA LEU A 11 2.58 -9.23 -6.51
C LEU A 11 3.82 -9.73 -7.26
N THR A 12 3.67 -9.89 -8.57
CA THR A 12 4.73 -10.34 -9.49
C THR A 12 4.73 -9.42 -10.72
N PRO A 13 5.83 -9.35 -11.49
CA PRO A 13 5.87 -8.57 -12.72
C PRO A 13 4.74 -8.95 -13.70
N ASP A 14 4.43 -10.24 -13.83
CA ASP A 14 3.32 -10.73 -14.66
C ASP A 14 1.97 -10.19 -14.17
N THR A 15 1.70 -10.29 -12.86
CA THR A 15 0.46 -9.75 -12.27
C THR A 15 0.32 -8.25 -12.53
N ILE A 16 1.43 -7.50 -12.55
CA ILE A 16 1.44 -6.05 -12.80
C ILE A 16 1.12 -5.77 -14.27
N ALA A 17 1.71 -6.52 -15.21
CA ALA A 17 1.44 -6.37 -16.63
C ALA A 17 -0.05 -6.56 -16.97
N GLU A 18 -0.74 -7.44 -16.25
CA GLU A 18 -2.17 -7.70 -16.42
C GLU A 18 -3.10 -6.64 -15.78
N LEU A 19 -2.58 -5.68 -15.01
CA LEU A 19 -3.42 -4.68 -14.34
C LEU A 19 -4.08 -3.73 -15.35
N PRO A 20 -5.32 -3.29 -15.11
CA PRO A 20 -5.97 -2.29 -15.94
C PRO A 20 -5.35 -0.89 -15.75
N GLU A 21 -5.44 -0.06 -16.78
CA GLU A 21 -5.01 1.34 -16.76
C GLU A 21 -6.20 2.23 -16.36
N THR A 22 -6.67 2.05 -15.13
CA THR A 22 -7.84 2.76 -14.58
C THR A 22 -7.53 3.33 -13.20
N GLY A 23 -8.34 4.31 -12.77
CA GLY A 23 -8.44 4.73 -11.38
C GLY A 23 -8.92 3.58 -10.48
N ALA A 24 -8.26 3.44 -9.33
CA ALA A 24 -8.48 2.36 -8.38
C ALA A 24 -7.82 2.68 -7.03
N VAL A 25 -8.37 2.11 -5.97
CA VAL A 25 -7.66 2.00 -4.68
C VAL A 25 -7.06 0.62 -4.57
N PHE A 26 -5.83 0.53 -4.10
CA PHE A 26 -5.11 -0.73 -3.97
C PHE A 26 -4.48 -0.89 -2.59
N GLU A 27 -4.27 -2.16 -2.24
CA GLU A 27 -3.65 -2.54 -0.99
C GLU A 27 -2.53 -3.54 -1.25
N VAL A 28 -1.47 -3.43 -0.45
CA VAL A 28 -0.33 -4.35 -0.46
C VAL A 28 -0.21 -4.98 0.93
N ALA A 29 -0.08 -6.30 0.97
CA ALA A 29 0.06 -7.08 2.20
C ALA A 29 1.25 -8.04 2.13
N ASN A 30 1.67 -8.55 3.28
CA ASN A 30 2.63 -9.65 3.37
C ASN A 30 1.96 -11.03 3.22
N LEU A 31 2.74 -12.11 3.30
CA LEU A 31 2.25 -13.49 3.20
C LEU A 31 1.15 -13.83 4.20
N VAL A 32 1.21 -13.31 5.43
CA VAL A 32 0.20 -13.53 6.46
C VAL A 32 -0.99 -12.56 6.35
N ARG A 33 -1.11 -11.86 5.21
CA ARG A 33 -2.18 -10.91 4.87
C ARG A 33 -2.29 -9.71 5.80
N THR A 34 -1.20 -9.34 6.47
CA THR A 34 -1.11 -8.03 7.14
C THR A 34 -0.89 -6.96 6.10
N VAL A 35 -1.84 -6.03 5.99
CA VAL A 35 -1.75 -4.89 5.07
C VAL A 35 -0.59 -4.00 5.50
N GLN A 36 0.32 -3.78 4.57
CA GLN A 36 1.52 -2.98 4.73
C GLN A 36 1.36 -1.60 4.12
N PHE A 37 0.51 -1.48 3.11
CA PHE A 37 0.28 -0.22 2.40
C PHE A 37 -1.12 -0.15 1.78
N ILE A 38 -1.73 1.03 1.80
CA ILE A 38 -2.97 1.36 1.10
C ILE A 38 -2.73 2.62 0.28
N GLY A 39 -3.05 2.62 -1.01
CA GLY A 39 -2.82 3.75 -1.90
C GLY A 39 -3.83 3.86 -3.03
N ARG A 40 -3.83 5.00 -3.72
CA ARG A 40 -4.62 5.24 -4.94
C ARG A 40 -3.79 5.12 -6.20
N ALA A 41 -4.42 4.69 -7.29
CA ALA A 41 -3.85 4.52 -8.61
C ALA A 41 -3.62 5.83 -9.36
N ALA A 42 -4.33 6.90 -8.98
CA ALA A 42 -4.26 8.21 -9.63
C ALA A 42 -4.58 8.10 -11.14
N GLY A 43 -5.65 7.39 -11.46
CA GLY A 43 -6.11 7.15 -12.84
C GLY A 43 -5.36 6.06 -13.62
N ASN A 44 -4.19 5.57 -13.18
CA ASN A 44 -3.48 4.48 -13.85
C ASN A 44 -2.87 3.48 -12.86
N LEU A 45 -3.63 2.42 -12.57
CA LEU A 45 -3.22 1.40 -11.60
C LEU A 45 -1.97 0.66 -12.01
N ARG A 46 -1.85 0.24 -13.28
CA ARG A 46 -0.68 -0.49 -13.77
C ARG A 46 0.60 0.32 -13.55
N ALA A 47 0.63 1.56 -14.03
CA ALA A 47 1.80 2.42 -13.89
C ALA A 47 2.13 2.70 -12.42
N ARG A 48 1.10 2.93 -11.59
CA ARG A 48 1.29 3.24 -10.17
C ARG A 48 1.87 2.07 -9.38
N VAL A 49 1.38 0.85 -9.61
CA VAL A 49 1.89 -0.36 -8.94
C VAL A 49 3.29 -0.72 -9.46
N ALA A 50 3.54 -0.57 -10.76
CA ALA A 50 4.88 -0.77 -11.33
C ALA A 50 5.91 0.18 -10.71
N ALA A 51 5.57 1.48 -10.61
CA ALA A 51 6.40 2.48 -9.93
C ALA A 51 6.62 2.11 -8.46
N TYR A 52 5.56 1.69 -7.74
CA TYR A 52 5.66 1.26 -6.34
C TYR A 52 6.63 0.08 -6.12
N VAL A 53 6.71 -0.86 -7.06
CA VAL A 53 7.65 -1.99 -6.99
C VAL A 53 9.07 -1.59 -7.40
N SER A 54 9.21 -0.60 -8.29
CA SER A 54 10.50 -0.22 -8.89
C SER A 54 11.27 0.84 -8.09
N GLU A 55 10.58 1.80 -7.47
CA GLU A 55 11.20 3.01 -6.89
C GLU A 55 11.69 2.88 -5.44
N ASP A 56 11.60 1.68 -4.86
CA ASP A 56 11.70 1.32 -3.43
C ASP A 56 10.34 0.76 -3.04
N LEU A 57 10.29 -0.56 -2.81
CA LEU A 57 9.43 -1.04 -1.76
C LEU A 57 9.86 -0.30 -0.50
N LYS A 58 9.18 0.79 -0.15
CA LYS A 58 9.21 1.42 1.18
C LYS A 58 8.91 0.39 2.28
N LEU A 59 8.46 -0.80 1.88
CA LEU A 59 8.32 -2.00 2.66
C LEU A 59 9.63 -2.79 2.68
N ARG A 60 10.15 -3.05 3.89
CA ARG A 60 11.28 -3.95 4.10
C ARG A 60 11.03 -5.32 3.46
N PRO A 61 12.01 -5.93 2.76
CA PRO A 61 11.87 -7.23 2.12
C PRO A 61 11.15 -8.23 3.02
N CYS A 62 10.07 -8.83 2.52
CA CYS A 62 9.22 -9.72 3.31
C CYS A 62 9.38 -11.19 2.85
N PRO A 63 9.68 -12.13 3.77
CA PRO A 63 9.67 -13.56 3.46
C PRO A 63 8.31 -13.99 2.88
N GLY A 64 8.34 -14.67 1.73
CA GLY A 64 7.11 -15.08 1.01
C GLY A 64 6.55 -14.04 0.04
N GLY A 65 7.16 -12.85 -0.06
CA GLY A 65 6.80 -11.80 -1.00
C GLY A 65 5.54 -11.02 -0.60
N TYR A 66 5.14 -10.12 -1.48
CA TYR A 66 3.96 -9.29 -1.28
C TYR A 66 2.76 -9.83 -2.04
N TYR A 67 1.59 -9.51 -1.51
CA TYR A 67 0.30 -9.77 -2.09
C TYR A 67 -0.43 -8.46 -2.29
N PHE A 68 -1.30 -8.42 -3.27
CA PHE A 68 -1.95 -7.23 -3.77
C PHE A 68 -3.42 -7.50 -4.07
N ARG A 69 -4.26 -6.52 -3.77
CA ARG A 69 -5.67 -6.46 -4.20
C ARG A 69 -6.03 -5.03 -4.56
N TYR A 70 -7.09 -4.86 -5.36
CA TYR A 70 -7.53 -3.53 -5.78
C TYR A 70 -9.03 -3.45 -6.02
N GLU A 71 -9.52 -2.23 -5.97
CA GLU A 71 -10.89 -1.87 -6.24
C GLU A 71 -10.90 -0.74 -7.28
N PRO A 72 -11.33 -1.03 -8.53
CA PRO A 72 -11.56 0.02 -9.53
C PRO A 72 -12.59 1.02 -9.01
N THR A 73 -12.27 2.31 -9.06
CA THR A 73 -13.18 3.37 -8.62
C THR A 73 -12.80 4.69 -9.28
N PRO A 74 -13.77 5.47 -9.76
CA PRO A 74 -13.52 6.85 -10.20
C PRO A 74 -13.37 7.82 -9.02
N LEU A 75 -13.85 7.46 -7.82
CA LEU A 75 -13.79 8.26 -6.59
C LEU A 75 -12.65 7.79 -5.70
N GLU A 76 -11.43 7.84 -6.23
CA GLU A 76 -10.24 7.25 -5.59
C GLU A 76 -9.94 7.83 -4.21
N GLU A 77 -10.16 9.13 -4.02
CA GLU A 77 -9.88 9.83 -2.77
C GLU A 77 -10.85 9.42 -1.66
N GLU A 78 -12.15 9.50 -1.92
CA GLU A 78 -13.19 9.08 -0.96
C GLU A 78 -13.05 7.58 -0.61
N THR A 79 -12.76 6.76 -1.61
CA THR A 79 -12.56 5.31 -1.39
C THR A 79 -11.29 5.05 -0.57
N LEU A 80 -10.22 5.82 -0.78
CA LEU A 80 -8.99 5.72 -0.01
C LEU A 80 -9.22 6.09 1.46
N ASP A 81 -9.92 7.20 1.71
CA ASP A 81 -10.24 7.67 3.06
C ASP A 81 -11.10 6.65 3.81
N GLN A 82 -12.11 6.08 3.15
CA GLN A 82 -12.93 5.00 3.72
C GLN A 82 -12.09 3.76 4.08
N ARG A 83 -11.16 3.36 3.21
CA ARG A 83 -10.28 2.20 3.44
C ARG A 83 -9.30 2.45 4.58
N LEU A 84 -8.71 3.64 4.67
CA LEU A 84 -7.83 4.03 5.76
C LEU A 84 -8.60 4.10 7.09
N ALA A 85 -9.79 4.70 7.12
CA ALA A 85 -10.63 4.75 8.31
C ALA A 85 -11.01 3.34 8.81
N ALA A 86 -11.41 2.46 7.90
CA ALA A 86 -11.72 1.06 8.24
C ALA A 86 -10.49 0.31 8.79
N TYR A 87 -9.31 0.54 8.21
CA TYR A 87 -8.06 -0.02 8.70
C TYR A 87 -7.74 0.47 10.11
N LEU A 88 -7.79 1.79 10.34
CA LEU A 88 -7.53 2.43 11.63
C LEU A 88 -8.44 1.87 12.73
N ASN A 89 -9.75 1.76 12.46
CA ASN A 89 -10.71 1.19 13.41
C ASN A 89 -10.37 -0.25 13.80
N SER A 90 -9.83 -1.03 12.87
CA SER A 90 -9.47 -2.44 13.09
C SER A 90 -8.09 -2.62 13.73
N HIS A 91 -7.23 -1.60 13.69
CA HIS A 91 -5.82 -1.66 14.13
C HIS A 91 -5.48 -0.62 15.19
N SER A 92 -6.45 -0.29 16.06
CA SER A 92 -6.26 0.61 17.21
C SER A 92 -5.71 2.00 16.83
N GLY A 93 -6.12 2.52 15.67
CA GLY A 93 -5.69 3.84 15.16
C GLY A 93 -4.29 3.85 14.56
N MET A 94 -3.65 2.69 14.35
CA MET A 94 -2.35 2.61 13.70
C MET A 94 -2.50 2.57 12.17
N LEU A 95 -1.68 3.34 11.46
CA LEU A 95 -1.58 3.27 10.01
C LEU A 95 -0.77 2.05 9.55
N PRO A 96 -0.98 1.56 8.32
CA PRO A 96 -0.07 0.59 7.72
C PRO A 96 1.37 1.14 7.71
N LEU A 97 2.36 0.27 7.91
CA LEU A 97 3.77 0.69 8.05
C LEU A 97 4.27 1.53 6.87
N GLY A 98 3.86 1.21 5.64
CA GLY A 98 4.20 1.96 4.44
C GLY A 98 3.51 3.33 4.32
N ASN A 99 2.42 3.55 5.06
CA ASN A 99 1.66 4.81 5.10
C ASN A 99 2.11 5.73 6.25
N ALA A 100 2.75 5.19 7.29
CA ALA A 100 3.12 5.93 8.50
C ALA A 100 4.24 6.98 8.30
N GLY A 101 4.79 7.11 7.08
CA GLY A 101 5.96 7.97 6.81
C GLY A 101 7.24 7.42 7.46
N PRO A 102 8.41 8.04 7.21
CA PRO A 102 9.60 7.71 7.98
C PRO A 102 9.33 8.00 9.47
N PRO A 103 9.84 7.15 10.40
CA PRO A 103 9.73 7.46 11.81
C PRO A 103 10.31 8.86 12.06
N PRO A 104 9.69 9.69 12.93
CA PRO A 104 10.27 10.98 13.26
C PRO A 104 11.69 10.74 13.74
N THR A 105 12.66 11.41 13.11
CA THR A 105 14.05 11.36 13.52
C THR A 105 14.11 11.82 14.98
N LEU A 106 14.47 10.89 15.88
CA LEU A 106 14.75 11.21 17.28
C LEU A 106 15.81 12.31 17.29
N ARG A 107 15.40 13.56 17.54
CA ARG A 107 16.33 14.65 17.80
C ARG A 107 17.05 14.31 19.10
N VAL A 108 18.26 13.78 18.97
CA VAL A 108 19.19 13.67 20.09
C VAL A 108 19.42 15.08 20.60
N ALA A 109 18.81 15.40 21.74
CA ALA A 109 19.06 16.65 22.43
C ALA A 109 20.56 16.70 22.76
N ALA A 110 21.27 17.66 22.16
CA ALA A 110 22.64 17.94 22.54
C ALA A 110 22.64 18.33 24.03
N ARG A 111 23.18 17.44 24.87
CA ARG A 111 23.47 17.77 26.27
C ARG A 111 24.51 18.90 26.23
N ARG A 112 24.11 20.13 26.60
CA ARG A 112 25.07 21.18 26.93
C ARG A 112 25.84 20.71 28.16
N ALA A 113 27.12 20.40 27.97
CA ALA A 113 28.07 20.32 29.07
C ALA A 113 28.25 21.72 29.65
N ALA A 114 28.34 21.78 30.97
CA ALA A 114 28.39 22.99 31.79
C ALA A 114 29.70 23.77 31.62
#